data_AF-A0A9E2FZ75-F1
#
_entry.id   AF-A0A9E2FZ75-F1
#
_cell.length_a   1.000
_cell.length_b   1.000
_cell.length_c   1.000
_cell.angle_alpha   90.00
_cell.angle_beta   90.00
_cell.angle_gamma   90.00
#
_symmetry.space_group_name_H-M   'P 1'
#
loop_
_entity.id
_entity.type
_entity.pdbx_description
1 polymer ?
#
loop_
_entity_poly.entity_id
_entity_poly.type
_entity_poly.pdbx_seq_one_letter_code
_entity_poly.pdbx_strand_id
1 'polypeptide(L)'
;MGKTHKTEKCDHIVKIAEENNYYKWETVWDGNRELRNSRDRHNPLVLFTGDKQFEGDVIKLPPKGPPPFKQSLDKDGVYKVPKVVKLCLRLRVLLADFSPAKGAAFELIVAGGKTYTGKTDDNGCVKAGGQDPEIPKTCTEATLFVQMKAEDAKKGDKRTGGGDQKKDDAVSGDYRLKWKLQIGRLNPLLEKAQTKYCISG
;
A
#
# COMPACT_ATOMS: atom_id res chain seq x y z
N MET A 1 19.01 -15.43 -25.27
CA MET A 1 19.62 -15.77 -23.96
C MET A 1 19.47 -14.56 -23.04
N GLY A 2 19.11 -14.75 -21.76
CA GLY A 2 18.97 -13.65 -20.81
C GLY A 2 20.32 -13.04 -20.42
N LYS A 3 20.35 -11.76 -20.05
CA LYS A 3 21.56 -11.09 -19.57
C LYS A 3 21.99 -11.69 -18.23
N THR A 4 23.28 -11.86 -18.02
CA THR A 4 23.86 -12.31 -16.75
C THR A 4 24.81 -11.24 -16.19
N HIS A 5 24.96 -11.20 -14.87
CA HIS A 5 25.90 -10.34 -14.15
C HIS A 5 26.84 -11.22 -13.33
N LYS A 6 28.14 -11.17 -13.62
CA LYS A 6 29.17 -11.85 -12.82
C LYS A 6 29.45 -10.97 -11.60
N THR A 7 29.34 -11.51 -10.40
CA THR A 7 29.44 -10.70 -9.18
C THR A 7 30.87 -10.23 -8.92
N GLU A 8 31.03 -8.94 -8.64
CA GLU A 8 32.30 -8.28 -8.35
C GLU A 8 32.43 -7.88 -6.88
N LYS A 9 33.61 -7.39 -6.49
CA LYS A 9 33.89 -6.96 -5.11
C LYS A 9 32.86 -5.91 -4.66
N CYS A 10 32.25 -6.14 -3.51
CA CYS A 10 31.19 -5.30 -2.92
C CYS A 10 29.84 -5.34 -3.67
N ASP A 11 29.62 -6.28 -4.57
CA ASP A 11 28.29 -6.48 -5.14
C ASP A 11 27.32 -7.08 -4.12
N HIS A 12 26.10 -6.54 -4.14
CA HIS A 12 24.94 -7.10 -3.46
C HIS A 12 23.73 -6.97 -4.38
N ILE A 13 22.71 -7.81 -4.17
CA ILE A 13 21.57 -7.92 -5.10
C ILE A 13 20.85 -6.58 -5.36
N VAL A 14 20.83 -5.69 -4.36
CA VAL A 14 20.21 -4.35 -4.48
C VAL A 14 20.99 -3.46 -5.44
N LYS A 15 22.33 -3.44 -5.37
CA LYS A 15 23.19 -2.69 -6.29
C LYS A 15 23.03 -3.21 -7.71
N ILE A 16 23.08 -4.54 -7.90
CA ILE A 16 22.89 -5.17 -9.21
C ILE A 16 21.50 -4.83 -9.78
N ALA A 17 20.47 -4.86 -8.95
CA ALA A 17 19.11 -4.47 -9.34
C ALA A 17 19.05 -3.01 -9.77
N GLU A 18 19.64 -2.09 -9.00
CA GLU A 18 19.68 -0.65 -9.29
C GLU A 18 20.40 -0.35 -10.60
N GLU A 19 21.62 -0.84 -10.77
CA GLU A 19 22.44 -0.64 -11.98
C GLU A 19 21.75 -1.17 -13.25
N ASN A 20 20.94 -2.23 -13.10
CA ASN A 20 20.19 -2.81 -14.20
C ASN A 20 18.75 -2.28 -14.31
N ASN A 21 18.39 -1.23 -13.57
CA ASN A 21 17.09 -0.55 -13.58
C ASN A 21 15.90 -1.45 -13.18
N TYR A 22 16.09 -2.35 -12.21
CA TYR A 22 14.99 -3.07 -11.57
C TYR A 22 14.42 -2.24 -10.42
N TYR A 23 13.09 -2.20 -10.35
CA TYR A 23 12.37 -1.49 -9.29
C TYR A 23 12.39 -2.23 -7.94
N LYS A 24 12.37 -3.57 -8.00
CA LYS A 24 12.40 -4.47 -6.84
C LYS A 24 13.60 -5.38 -7.00
N TRP A 25 14.49 -5.38 -6.02
CA TRP A 25 15.66 -6.27 -6.03
C TRP A 25 15.22 -7.74 -5.92
N GLU A 26 14.06 -8.01 -5.29
CA GLU A 26 13.48 -9.33 -5.15
C GLU A 26 13.18 -9.96 -6.52
N THR A 27 12.82 -9.15 -7.52
CA THR A 27 12.63 -9.65 -8.89
C THR A 27 13.90 -10.32 -9.41
N VAL A 28 15.07 -9.72 -9.12
CA VAL A 28 16.36 -10.29 -9.50
C VAL A 28 16.66 -11.52 -8.64
N TRP A 29 16.43 -11.46 -7.33
CA TRP A 29 16.69 -12.58 -6.42
C TRP A 29 15.83 -13.82 -6.72
N ASP A 30 14.52 -13.64 -6.92
CA ASP A 30 13.57 -14.72 -7.19
C ASP A 30 13.81 -15.39 -8.54
N GLY A 31 14.43 -14.69 -9.49
CA GLY A 31 14.90 -15.24 -10.76
C GLY A 31 16.11 -16.19 -10.62
N ASN A 32 16.75 -16.23 -9.45
CA ASN A 32 17.98 -16.99 -9.18
C ASN A 32 17.75 -18.06 -8.10
N ARG A 33 16.75 -18.91 -8.30
CA ARG A 33 16.35 -19.96 -7.33
C ARG A 33 17.50 -20.87 -6.90
N GLU A 34 18.42 -21.20 -7.80
CA GLU A 34 19.57 -22.06 -7.49
C GLU A 34 20.48 -21.43 -6.41
N LEU A 35 20.72 -20.12 -6.49
CA LEU A 35 21.50 -19.41 -5.47
C LEU A 35 20.77 -19.31 -4.13
N ARG A 36 19.44 -19.17 -4.18
CA ARG A 36 18.59 -19.14 -2.99
C ARG A 36 18.48 -20.51 -2.29
N ASN A 37 18.52 -21.59 -3.06
CA ASN A 37 18.43 -22.96 -2.57
C ASN A 37 19.79 -23.53 -2.14
N SER A 38 20.89 -22.84 -2.46
CA SER A 38 22.20 -23.15 -1.89
C SER A 38 22.12 -23.06 -0.35
N ARG A 39 22.51 -24.13 0.33
CA ARG A 39 22.30 -24.34 1.78
C ARG A 39 22.86 -23.22 2.66
N ASP A 40 23.81 -22.43 2.13
CA ASP A 40 24.55 -21.44 2.88
C ASP A 40 24.07 -19.98 2.63
N ARG A 41 23.02 -19.76 1.83
CA ARG A 41 22.69 -18.42 1.32
C ARG A 41 21.27 -17.96 1.62
N HIS A 42 21.05 -17.72 2.91
CA HIS A 42 19.80 -17.12 3.40
C HIS A 42 19.78 -15.59 3.21
N ASN A 43 20.95 -14.95 3.08
CA ASN A 43 21.05 -13.51 2.96
C ASN A 43 21.34 -13.09 1.50
N PRO A 44 20.38 -12.46 0.80
CA PRO A 44 20.55 -12.04 -0.60
C PRO A 44 21.51 -10.85 -0.78
N LEU A 45 21.99 -10.25 0.31
CA LEU A 45 22.94 -9.15 0.29
C LEU A 45 24.41 -9.62 0.24
N VAL A 46 24.68 -10.92 0.44
CA VAL A 46 26.03 -11.47 0.43
C VAL A 46 26.21 -12.33 -0.82
N LEU A 47 26.93 -11.77 -1.79
CA LEU A 47 27.29 -12.45 -3.04
C LEU A 47 28.75 -12.87 -3.00
N PHE A 48 29.04 -14.07 -3.50
CA PHE A 48 30.38 -14.63 -3.53
C PHE A 48 31.05 -14.27 -4.84
N THR A 49 32.13 -13.51 -4.76
CA THR A 49 32.83 -13.01 -5.96
C THR A 49 33.75 -14.04 -6.61
N GLY A 50 33.85 -15.23 -6.02
CA GLY A 50 34.84 -16.24 -6.38
C GLY A 50 36.16 -16.02 -5.64
N ASP A 51 37.01 -17.04 -5.69
CA ASP A 51 38.39 -17.01 -5.21
C ASP A 51 39.30 -17.77 -6.18
N LYS A 52 40.51 -18.15 -5.75
CA LYS A 52 41.47 -18.88 -6.59
C LYS A 52 41.02 -20.31 -6.92
N GLN A 53 40.07 -20.87 -6.18
CA GLN A 53 39.62 -22.25 -6.27
C GLN A 53 38.20 -22.37 -6.82
N PHE A 54 37.34 -21.38 -6.55
CA PHE A 54 35.92 -21.43 -6.91
C PHE A 54 35.50 -20.23 -7.75
N GLU A 55 34.67 -20.49 -8.75
CA GLU A 55 34.01 -19.44 -9.52
C GLU A 55 33.00 -18.68 -8.64
N GLY A 56 32.90 -17.38 -8.84
CA GLY A 56 31.91 -16.54 -8.18
C GLY A 56 30.50 -16.76 -8.69
N ASP A 57 29.54 -16.15 -8.00
CA ASP A 57 28.15 -16.22 -8.42
C ASP A 57 27.93 -15.53 -9.77
N VAL A 58 26.96 -16.07 -10.49
CA VAL A 58 26.45 -15.47 -11.71
C VAL A 58 24.95 -15.22 -11.51
N ILE A 59 24.59 -13.94 -11.43
CA ILE A 59 23.20 -13.51 -11.29
C ILE A 59 22.55 -13.46 -12.68
N LYS A 60 21.53 -14.29 -12.89
CA LYS A 60 20.67 -14.21 -14.07
C LYS A 60 19.73 -13.02 -13.91
N LEU A 61 19.77 -12.09 -14.85
CA LEU A 61 18.90 -10.93 -14.86
C LEU A 61 17.61 -11.29 -15.62
N PRO A 62 16.46 -11.42 -14.95
CA PRO A 62 15.21 -11.77 -15.62
C PRO A 62 14.80 -10.67 -16.60
N PRO A 63 14.01 -10.96 -17.66
CA PRO A 63 13.50 -9.93 -18.54
C PRO A 63 12.91 -8.77 -17.74
N LYS A 64 13.28 -7.53 -18.09
CA LYS A 64 12.74 -6.36 -17.42
C LYS A 64 11.22 -6.40 -17.60
N GLY A 65 10.49 -6.39 -16.49
CA GLY A 65 9.06 -6.11 -16.53
C GLY A 65 8.83 -4.73 -17.16
N PRO A 66 7.59 -4.40 -17.54
CA PRO A 66 7.26 -3.04 -17.94
C PRO A 66 7.82 -2.06 -16.91
N PRO A 67 8.49 -0.97 -17.33
CA PRO A 67 9.10 -0.05 -16.40
C PRO A 67 8.05 0.39 -15.38
N PRO A 68 8.41 0.55 -14.09
CA PRO A 68 7.49 1.15 -13.14
C PRO A 68 7.02 2.48 -13.72
N PHE A 69 5.72 2.78 -13.58
CA PHE A 69 5.18 4.07 -14.01
C PHE A 69 5.97 5.19 -13.32
N LYS A 70 6.91 5.82 -14.04
CA LYS A 70 7.56 7.07 -13.59
C LYS A 70 6.49 8.14 -13.65
N GLN A 71 5.82 8.38 -12.53
CA GLN A 71 4.92 9.52 -12.44
C GLN A 71 5.78 10.78 -12.29
N SER A 72 5.68 11.67 -13.26
CA SER A 72 6.19 13.03 -13.10
C SER A 72 5.15 13.83 -12.32
N LEU A 73 5.62 14.66 -11.40
CA LEU A 73 4.79 15.74 -10.86
C LEU A 73 4.58 16.78 -11.96
N ASP A 74 3.42 17.42 -11.99
CA ASP A 74 3.22 18.65 -12.73
C ASP A 74 3.83 19.85 -11.99
N LYS A 75 3.67 21.04 -12.57
CA LYS A 75 4.19 22.30 -12.02
C LYS A 75 3.60 22.65 -10.65
N ASP A 76 2.48 22.05 -10.28
CA ASP A 76 1.74 22.32 -9.05
C ASP A 76 2.00 21.20 -8.00
N GLY A 77 2.94 20.29 -8.28
CA GLY A 77 3.28 19.19 -7.39
C GLY A 77 2.24 18.07 -7.38
N VAL A 78 1.40 17.97 -8.42
CA VAL A 78 0.37 16.92 -8.55
C VAL A 78 0.87 15.83 -9.50
N TYR A 79 0.65 14.57 -9.14
CA TYR A 79 1.07 13.43 -9.96
C TYR A 79 0.34 13.38 -11.31
N LYS A 80 1.08 13.34 -12.42
CA LYS A 80 0.52 13.13 -13.76
C LYS A 80 0.05 11.68 -13.91
N VAL A 81 -1.26 11.48 -13.85
CA VAL A 81 -1.89 10.19 -14.14
C VAL A 81 -1.97 9.97 -15.66
N PRO A 82 -1.38 8.90 -16.23
CA PRO A 82 -1.45 8.65 -17.67
C PRO A 82 -2.90 8.54 -18.17
N LYS A 83 -3.19 9.07 -19.36
CA LYS A 83 -4.55 9.11 -19.93
C LYS A 83 -5.20 7.74 -20.12
N VAL A 84 -4.42 6.66 -20.26
CA VAL A 84 -4.92 5.29 -20.47
C VAL A 84 -5.18 4.49 -19.19
N VAL A 85 -4.75 4.97 -18.02
CA VAL A 85 -4.86 4.20 -16.77
C VAL A 85 -6.10 4.61 -15.98
N LYS A 86 -6.84 3.65 -15.43
CA LYS A 86 -7.96 3.91 -14.50
C LYS A 86 -7.41 4.37 -13.15
N LEU A 87 -7.99 5.42 -12.58
CA LEU A 87 -7.63 5.90 -11.24
C LEU A 87 -8.61 5.31 -10.23
N CYS A 88 -8.11 4.67 -9.18
CA CYS A 88 -8.96 4.09 -8.14
C CYS A 88 -8.58 4.62 -6.76
N LEU A 89 -9.57 4.77 -5.87
CA LEU A 89 -9.34 5.08 -4.45
C LEU A 89 -9.23 3.79 -3.65
N ARG A 90 -8.12 3.63 -2.95
CA ARG A 90 -7.93 2.58 -1.95
C ARG A 90 -8.06 3.20 -0.57
N LEU A 91 -9.14 2.88 0.13
CA LEU A 91 -9.43 3.38 1.46
C LEU A 91 -9.56 2.21 2.42
N ARG A 92 -9.06 2.39 3.64
CA ARG A 92 -9.18 1.44 4.74
C ARG A 92 -9.69 2.17 5.97
N VAL A 93 -10.76 1.65 6.55
CA VAL A 93 -11.36 2.17 7.78
C VAL A 93 -10.88 1.31 8.94
N LEU A 94 -10.23 1.95 9.90
CA LEU A 94 -9.71 1.32 11.10
C LEU A 94 -10.46 1.84 12.32
N LEU A 95 -10.61 0.98 13.33
CA LEU A 95 -11.03 1.37 14.67
C LEU A 95 -9.86 2.04 15.40
N ALA A 96 -10.13 2.62 16.56
CA ALA A 96 -9.12 3.30 17.38
C ALA A 96 -8.00 2.37 17.90
N ASP A 97 -8.25 1.06 17.97
CA ASP A 97 -7.24 0.03 18.27
C ASP A 97 -6.46 -0.44 17.03
N PHE A 98 -6.62 0.26 15.89
CA PHE A 98 -6.07 -0.08 14.58
C PHE A 98 -6.57 -1.40 13.98
N SER A 99 -7.57 -2.04 14.59
CA SER A 99 -8.24 -3.19 13.98
C SER A 99 -9.15 -2.74 12.82
N PRO A 100 -9.40 -3.60 11.83
CA PRO A 100 -10.25 -3.24 10.70
C PRO A 100 -11.72 -3.08 11.12
N ALA A 101 -12.35 -1.99 10.69
CA ALA A 101 -13.79 -1.82 10.83
C ALA A 101 -14.52 -2.72 9.81
N LYS A 102 -14.63 -4.02 10.09
CA LYS A 102 -15.22 -5.03 9.17
C LYS A 102 -16.73 -4.89 9.04
N GLY A 103 -17.23 -4.94 7.81
CA GLY A 103 -18.67 -4.96 7.51
C GLY A 103 -19.42 -3.65 7.80
N ALA A 104 -18.69 -2.56 8.05
CA ALA A 104 -19.26 -1.23 8.26
C ALA A 104 -19.85 -0.72 6.94
N ALA A 105 -21.10 -0.27 6.98
CA ALA A 105 -21.74 0.27 5.79
C ALA A 105 -21.10 1.61 5.43
N PHE A 106 -20.86 1.86 4.15
CA PHE A 106 -20.26 3.11 3.69
C PHE A 106 -21.02 3.73 2.52
N GLU A 107 -20.85 5.04 2.39
CA GLU A 107 -21.23 5.83 1.22
C GLU A 107 -20.06 6.77 0.89
N LEU A 108 -19.47 6.63 -0.29
CA LEU A 108 -18.38 7.46 -0.79
C LEU A 108 -18.90 8.29 -1.97
N ILE A 109 -18.96 9.61 -1.77
CA ILE A 109 -19.38 10.58 -2.76
C ILE A 109 -18.14 11.24 -3.36
N VAL A 110 -17.90 11.03 -4.63
CA VAL A 110 -16.73 11.54 -5.36
C VAL A 110 -17.13 12.80 -6.11
N ALA A 111 -16.32 13.88 -6.03
CA ALA A 111 -16.59 15.10 -6.78
C ALA A 111 -16.65 14.78 -8.28
N GLY A 112 -17.75 15.19 -8.94
CA GLY A 112 -18.15 14.71 -10.26
C GLY A 112 -19.39 13.79 -10.26
N GLY A 113 -20.01 13.58 -9.10
CA GLY A 113 -21.37 13.02 -8.98
C GLY A 113 -21.47 11.50 -8.90
N LYS A 114 -20.33 10.78 -8.81
CA LYS A 114 -20.34 9.33 -8.66
C LYS A 114 -20.40 8.97 -7.18
N THR A 115 -21.42 8.19 -6.81
CA THR A 115 -21.60 7.68 -5.44
C THR A 115 -21.36 6.19 -5.41
N TYR A 116 -20.61 5.74 -4.42
CA TYR A 116 -20.32 4.35 -4.15
C TYR A 116 -20.90 3.96 -2.80
N THR A 117 -21.62 2.85 -2.76
CA THR A 117 -22.16 2.30 -1.51
C THR A 117 -21.72 0.86 -1.35
N GLY A 118 -21.67 0.39 -0.11
CA GLY A 118 -21.29 -0.98 0.18
C GLY A 118 -21.00 -1.20 1.66
N LYS A 119 -20.27 -2.27 1.93
CA LYS A 119 -19.71 -2.57 3.25
C LYS A 119 -18.21 -2.77 3.13
N THR A 120 -17.48 -2.39 4.16
CA THR A 120 -16.04 -2.69 4.25
C THR A 120 -15.81 -4.20 4.32
N ASP A 121 -14.71 -4.66 3.73
CA ASP A 121 -14.32 -6.08 3.74
C ASP A 121 -13.72 -6.50 5.10
N ASP A 122 -13.20 -7.72 5.16
CA ASP A 122 -12.57 -8.29 6.35
C ASP A 122 -11.33 -7.54 6.82
N ASN A 123 -10.68 -6.80 5.92
CA ASN A 123 -9.55 -5.95 6.21
C ASN A 123 -9.98 -4.50 6.45
N GLY A 124 -11.28 -4.18 6.49
CA GLY A 124 -11.76 -2.81 6.64
C GLY A 124 -11.60 -1.97 5.37
N CYS A 125 -11.31 -2.60 4.22
CA CYS A 125 -11.13 -1.88 2.96
C CYS A 125 -12.49 -1.52 2.35
N VAL A 126 -12.57 -0.31 1.79
CA VAL A 126 -13.75 0.17 1.05
C VAL A 126 -13.73 -0.44 -0.35
N LYS A 127 -14.65 -1.37 -0.61
CA LYS A 127 -14.82 -2.04 -1.91
C LYS A 127 -16.27 -1.92 -2.37
N ALA A 128 -16.50 -1.24 -3.47
CA ALA A 128 -17.82 -1.17 -4.09
C ALA A 128 -17.94 -2.31 -5.10
N GLY A 129 -18.89 -3.23 -4.91
CA GLY A 129 -19.03 -4.41 -5.78
C GLY A 129 -17.79 -5.31 -5.81
N GLY A 130 -17.02 -5.37 -4.71
CA GLY A 130 -15.78 -6.17 -4.63
C GLY A 130 -14.53 -5.53 -5.25
N GLN A 131 -14.63 -4.29 -5.76
CA GLN A 131 -13.51 -3.58 -6.40
C GLN A 131 -13.22 -2.23 -5.74
N ASP A 132 -12.01 -1.71 -5.94
CA ASP A 132 -11.66 -0.34 -5.53
C ASP A 132 -12.49 0.69 -6.33
N PRO A 133 -13.13 1.69 -5.69
CA PRO A 133 -13.88 2.72 -6.38
C PRO A 133 -13.06 3.47 -7.45
N GLU A 134 -13.49 3.41 -8.72
CA GLU A 134 -12.85 4.09 -9.85
C GLU A 134 -13.25 5.57 -9.92
N ILE A 135 -12.30 6.50 -9.82
CA ILE A 135 -12.60 7.93 -9.76
C ILE A 135 -12.20 8.67 -11.04
N PRO A 136 -12.92 9.75 -11.40
CA PRO A 136 -12.48 10.64 -12.47
C PRO A 136 -11.08 11.20 -12.17
N LYS A 137 -10.25 11.35 -13.21
CA LYS A 137 -8.87 11.88 -13.06
C LYS A 137 -8.82 13.34 -12.66
N THR A 138 -9.90 14.07 -12.93
CA THR A 138 -10.09 15.47 -12.55
C THR A 138 -10.58 15.62 -11.12
N CYS A 139 -10.88 14.51 -10.44
CA CYS A 139 -11.42 14.56 -9.09
C CYS A 139 -10.33 14.92 -8.08
N THR A 140 -10.55 16.01 -7.35
CA THR A 140 -9.66 16.50 -6.30
C THR A 140 -10.22 16.28 -4.89
N GLU A 141 -11.50 15.90 -4.77
CA GLU A 141 -12.20 15.81 -3.49
C GLU A 141 -13.21 14.66 -3.46
N ALA A 142 -13.38 14.05 -2.29
CA ALA A 142 -14.47 13.11 -2.03
C ALA A 142 -14.97 13.24 -0.59
N THR A 143 -16.19 12.78 -0.31
CA THR A 143 -16.72 12.67 1.03
C THR A 143 -17.03 11.21 1.33
N LEU A 144 -16.44 10.66 2.38
CA LEU A 144 -16.72 9.32 2.87
C LEU A 144 -17.63 9.40 4.09
N PHE A 145 -18.72 8.65 4.06
CA PHE A 145 -19.56 8.36 5.20
C PHE A 145 -19.42 6.90 5.59
N VAL A 146 -19.29 6.61 6.88
CA VAL A 146 -19.28 5.23 7.40
C VAL A 146 -20.24 5.13 8.57
N GLN A 147 -21.09 4.12 8.51
CA GLN A 147 -21.99 3.73 9.59
C GLN A 147 -21.28 2.70 10.47
N MET A 148 -20.94 3.11 11.69
CA MET A 148 -20.28 2.27 12.69
C MET A 148 -21.33 1.64 13.61
N LYS A 149 -21.13 0.37 13.96
CA LYS A 149 -21.91 -0.28 15.00
C LYS A 149 -21.59 0.36 16.35
N ALA A 150 -22.59 0.50 17.22
CA ALA A 150 -22.43 1.06 18.55
C ALA A 150 -21.33 0.35 19.40
N GLU A 151 -21.15 -0.96 19.20
CA GLU A 151 -20.12 -1.75 19.88
C GLU A 151 -18.69 -1.37 19.48
N ASP A 152 -18.49 -1.01 18.21
CA ASP A 152 -17.18 -0.65 17.67
C ASP A 152 -16.77 0.77 18.08
N ALA A 153 -17.75 1.66 18.28
CA ALA A 153 -17.52 3.02 18.78
C ALA A 153 -16.97 3.03 20.22
N LYS A 154 -17.33 2.04 21.05
CA LYS A 154 -16.92 1.97 22.47
C LYS A 154 -15.49 1.44 22.68
N LYS A 155 -14.89 0.77 21.69
CA LYS A 155 -13.55 0.20 21.82
C LYS A 155 -12.43 1.25 21.82
N GLY A 156 -12.71 2.45 21.33
CA GLY A 156 -11.70 3.50 21.18
C GLY A 156 -11.46 4.42 22.37
N ASP A 157 -12.34 4.39 23.36
CA ASP A 157 -12.29 5.37 24.47
C ASP A 157 -11.82 4.76 25.79
N LYS A 158 -10.85 3.83 25.72
CA LYS A 158 -10.07 3.45 26.91
C LYS A 158 -8.95 4.45 27.16
N ARG A 159 -9.27 5.74 27.27
CA ARG A 159 -8.42 6.63 28.07
C ARG A 159 -8.73 6.33 29.53
N THR A 160 -7.80 5.65 30.19
CA THR A 160 -7.79 5.45 31.65
C THR A 160 -7.75 6.79 32.36
N GLY A 161 -8.91 7.37 32.63
CA GLY A 161 -9.10 8.52 33.51
C GLY A 161 -10.19 8.16 34.50
N GLY A 162 -9.79 7.81 35.73
CA GLY A 162 -10.72 7.57 36.82
C GLY A 162 -11.51 8.83 37.15
N GLY A 163 -12.84 8.72 37.11
CA GLY A 163 -13.75 9.77 37.52
C GLY A 163 -15.16 9.21 37.52
N ASP A 164 -15.74 9.05 38.71
CA ASP A 164 -17.15 8.79 38.91
C ASP A 164 -17.99 9.84 38.16
N GLN A 165 -18.57 9.46 37.03
CA GLN A 165 -19.63 10.24 36.40
C GLN A 165 -20.83 9.34 36.08
N LYS A 166 -21.97 9.88 36.48
CA LYS A 166 -23.32 9.29 36.42
C LYS A 166 -23.62 8.69 35.05
N LYS A 167 -24.27 7.52 35.10
CA LYS A 167 -25.01 6.92 33.99
C LYS A 167 -26.16 7.86 33.60
N ASP A 168 -25.90 8.73 32.63
CA ASP A 168 -26.96 9.25 31.78
C ASP A 168 -27.12 8.29 30.59
N ASP A 169 -28.35 7.90 30.31
CA ASP A 169 -28.74 6.91 29.31
C ASP A 169 -28.13 7.23 27.94
N ALA A 170 -27.06 6.51 27.60
CA ALA A 170 -26.38 6.64 26.33
C ALA A 170 -27.32 6.19 25.20
N VAL A 171 -27.73 7.14 24.36
CA VAL A 171 -28.45 6.91 23.12
C VAL A 171 -27.61 5.95 22.25
N SER A 172 -27.92 4.67 22.35
CA SER A 172 -27.30 3.59 21.59
C SER A 172 -27.91 3.57 20.19
N GLY A 173 -27.49 4.50 19.33
CA GLY A 173 -27.80 4.52 17.91
C GLY A 173 -26.55 4.26 17.07
N ASP A 174 -26.72 3.74 15.86
CA ASP A 174 -25.62 3.63 14.91
C ASP A 174 -25.01 5.01 14.63
N TYR A 175 -23.69 5.14 14.74
CA TYR A 175 -22.99 6.41 14.54
C TYR A 175 -22.54 6.56 13.09
N ARG A 176 -22.87 7.70 12.46
CA ARG A 176 -22.45 8.03 11.10
C ARG A 176 -21.27 8.99 11.13
N LEU A 177 -20.08 8.49 10.78
CA LEU A 177 -18.87 9.29 10.65
C LEU A 177 -18.79 9.89 9.24
N LYS A 178 -18.22 11.10 9.13
CA LYS A 178 -18.04 11.84 7.87
C LYS A 178 -16.60 12.34 7.75
N TRP A 179 -15.93 11.97 6.67
CA TRP A 179 -14.60 12.48 6.31
C TRP A 179 -14.63 13.20 4.98
N LYS A 180 -13.95 14.34 4.90
CA LYS A 180 -13.65 15.04 3.64
C LYS A 180 -12.25 14.62 3.19
N LEU A 181 -12.16 13.99 2.03
CA LEU A 181 -10.94 13.45 1.44
C LEU A 181 -10.41 14.42 0.36
N GLN A 182 -9.10 14.66 0.36
CA GLN A 182 -8.41 15.36 -0.72
C GLN A 182 -7.64 14.36 -1.60
N ILE A 183 -7.90 14.39 -2.89
CA ILE A 183 -7.37 13.46 -3.90
C ILE A 183 -6.28 14.19 -4.68
N GLY A 184 -5.13 13.55 -4.91
CA GLY A 184 -4.00 14.11 -5.66
C GLY A 184 -2.91 14.80 -4.83
N ARG A 185 -3.18 15.12 -3.55
CA ARG A 185 -2.16 15.53 -2.56
C ARG A 185 -1.62 14.37 -1.72
N LEU A 186 -2.35 13.26 -1.69
CA LEU A 186 -1.89 12.03 -1.06
C LEU A 186 -0.85 11.41 -2.00
N ASN A 187 0.39 11.32 -1.52
CA ASN A 187 1.45 10.55 -2.17
C ASN A 187 0.85 9.16 -2.48
N PRO A 188 0.79 8.70 -3.75
CA PRO A 188 0.19 7.41 -4.07
C PRO A 188 0.99 6.39 -3.28
N LEU A 189 0.38 5.87 -2.21
CA LEU A 189 0.95 4.82 -1.40
C LEU A 189 1.19 3.67 -2.36
N LEU A 190 2.46 3.46 -2.69
CA LEU A 190 2.91 2.27 -3.38
C LEU A 190 2.26 1.08 -2.66
N GLU A 191 1.75 0.12 -3.41
CA GLU A 191 1.03 -1.05 -2.89
C GLU A 191 1.77 -1.85 -1.81
N LYS A 192 3.07 -1.54 -1.59
CA LYS A 192 3.95 -2.09 -0.55
C LYS A 192 4.65 -1.01 0.31
N ALA A 193 4.13 0.22 0.38
CA ALA A 193 4.70 1.26 1.21
C ALA A 193 4.66 0.80 2.68
N GLN A 194 5.81 0.79 3.35
CA GLN A 194 5.89 0.47 4.77
C GLN A 194 4.90 1.35 5.53
N THR A 195 4.15 0.75 6.46
CA THR A 195 3.04 1.38 7.22
C THR A 195 3.40 2.74 7.83
N LYS A 196 4.70 3.00 8.06
CA LYS A 196 5.26 4.27 8.53
C LYS A 196 5.03 5.48 7.60
N TYR A 197 4.62 5.26 6.35
CA TYR A 197 4.28 6.32 5.40
C TYR A 197 2.78 6.45 5.13
N CYS A 198 1.94 5.62 5.76
CA CYS A 198 0.49 5.77 5.69
C CYS A 198 0.09 7.01 6.49
N ILE A 199 -0.48 8.00 5.82
CA ILE A 199 -1.17 9.10 6.50
C ILE A 199 -2.51 8.52 6.98
N SER A 200 -2.59 8.18 8.26
CA SER A 200 -3.85 8.06 8.97
C SER A 200 -4.38 9.48 9.22
N GLY A 201 -5.54 9.80 8.66
CA GLY A 201 -6.31 10.97 9.07
C GLY A 201 -7.10 10.69 10.33
#